data_AF-W8WTC7-F1
#
_entry.id   AF-W8WTC7-F1
#
_cell.length_a   1.000
_cell.length_b   1.000
_cell.length_c   1.000
_cell.angle_alpha   90.00
_cell.angle_beta   90.00
_cell.angle_gamma   90.00
#
_symmetry.space_group_name_H-M   'P 1'
#
loop_
_entity.id
_entity.type
_entity.pdbx_description
1 polymer ?
#
loop_
_entity_poly.entity_id
_entity_poly.type
_entity_poly.pdbx_seq_one_letter_code
_entity_poly.pdbx_strand_id
1 'polypeptide(L)'
;MRRVFDWLGQALLYGCFAVAIGVFSRWPVYHPLGPDMAQIKVSFMHHGARLADCRPYTAEELAKLAPNMRGAAKCERERSPVSIEVDLDGRQVVSHVSAPSGLSRDGASTLYRRLDVPAGEHRIAVRFRDDQSARGAVQQHEAVVTLAPAQVLVIDFNADKGGIVLQ
;
A
#
# COMPACT_ATOMS: atom_id res chain seq x y z
N MET A 1 -37.07 -13.23 -55.09
CA MET A 1 -37.67 -13.19 -53.74
C MET A 1 -36.71 -13.67 -52.66
N ARG A 2 -36.13 -14.88 -52.73
CA ARG A 2 -35.24 -15.43 -51.67
C ARG A 2 -34.06 -14.50 -51.28
N ARG A 3 -33.33 -13.96 -52.27
CA ARG A 3 -32.24 -13.00 -52.01
C ARG A 3 -32.68 -11.75 -51.25
N VAL A 4 -33.91 -11.25 -51.47
CA VAL A 4 -34.42 -10.06 -50.74
C VAL A 4 -34.62 -10.38 -49.27
N PHE A 5 -35.15 -11.57 -48.95
CA PHE A 5 -35.25 -12.04 -47.58
C PHE A 5 -33.87 -12.26 -46.94
N ASP A 6 -32.90 -12.77 -47.70
CA ASP A 6 -31.52 -12.93 -47.22
C ASP A 6 -30.88 -11.57 -46.85
N TRP A 7 -31.02 -10.56 -47.73
CA TRP A 7 -30.52 -9.20 -47.47
C TRP A 7 -31.21 -8.51 -46.29
N LEU A 8 -32.53 -8.68 -46.15
CA LEU A 8 -33.28 -8.14 -45.01
C LEU A 8 -32.85 -8.80 -43.69
N GLY A 9 -32.66 -10.12 -43.70
CA GLY A 9 -32.17 -10.85 -42.53
C GLY A 9 -30.76 -10.42 -42.13
N GLN A 10 -29.86 -10.26 -43.10
CA GLN A 10 -28.50 -9.79 -42.85
C GLN A 10 -28.46 -8.36 -42.31
N ALA A 11 -29.25 -7.44 -42.90
CA ALA A 11 -29.36 -6.07 -42.41
C ALA A 11 -29.92 -6.00 -40.99
N LEU A 12 -30.94 -6.83 -40.68
CA LEU A 12 -31.51 -6.92 -39.34
C LEU A 12 -30.47 -7.42 -38.32
N LEU A 13 -29.78 -8.53 -38.63
CA LEU A 13 -28.81 -9.13 -37.71
C LEU A 13 -27.61 -8.21 -37.47
N TYR A 14 -27.05 -7.60 -38.53
CA TYR A 14 -25.95 -6.64 -38.38
C TYR A 14 -26.39 -5.34 -37.72
N GLY A 15 -27.62 -4.88 -37.97
CA GLY A 15 -28.21 -3.75 -37.27
C GLY A 15 -28.34 -4.02 -35.77
N CYS A 16 -28.92 -5.16 -35.38
CA CYS A 16 -29.02 -5.58 -33.98
C CYS A 16 -27.65 -5.71 -33.32
N PHE A 17 -26.67 -6.28 -34.02
CA PHE A 17 -25.31 -6.41 -33.50
C PHE A 17 -24.63 -5.04 -33.31
N ALA A 18 -24.75 -4.13 -34.27
CA ALA A 18 -24.23 -2.77 -34.17
C ALA A 18 -24.88 -1.99 -33.02
N VAL A 19 -26.21 -2.15 -32.82
CA VAL A 19 -26.93 -1.55 -31.69
C VAL A 19 -26.43 -2.13 -30.36
N ALA A 20 -26.25 -3.44 -30.26
CA ALA A 20 -25.73 -4.07 -29.05
C ALA A 20 -24.33 -3.54 -28.71
N ILE A 21 -23.43 -3.45 -29.69
CA ILE A 21 -22.11 -2.84 -29.49
C ILE A 21 -22.25 -1.38 -29.06
N GLY A 22 -23.09 -0.59 -29.73
CA GLY A 22 -23.30 0.81 -29.40
C GLY A 22 -23.79 1.02 -27.96
N VAL A 23 -24.78 0.25 -27.54
CA VAL A 23 -25.34 0.30 -26.18
C VAL A 23 -24.29 -0.13 -25.15
N PHE A 24 -23.70 -1.31 -25.31
CA PHE A 24 -22.77 -1.87 -24.33
C PHE A 24 -21.36 -1.27 -24.37
N SER A 25 -21.05 -0.41 -25.35
CA SER A 25 -19.79 0.35 -25.38
C SER A 25 -19.69 1.39 -24.27
N ARG A 26 -20.82 1.87 -23.74
CA ARG A 26 -20.87 2.95 -22.75
C ARG A 26 -21.83 2.70 -21.57
N TRP A 27 -22.72 1.72 -21.69
CA TRP A 27 -23.74 1.41 -20.69
C TRP A 27 -23.69 -0.07 -20.28
N PRO A 28 -23.86 -0.40 -18.99
CA PRO A 28 -23.98 0.52 -17.86
C PRO A 28 -22.64 1.19 -17.52
N VAL A 29 -22.71 2.42 -17.01
CA VAL A 29 -21.52 3.12 -16.50
C VAL A 29 -21.06 2.38 -15.24
N TYR A 30 -19.81 1.92 -15.24
CA TYR A 30 -19.20 1.30 -14.07
C TYR A 30 -18.74 2.38 -13.09
N HIS A 31 -19.33 2.37 -11.90
CA HIS A 31 -18.92 3.24 -10.79
C HIS A 31 -18.09 2.42 -9.80
N PRO A 32 -16.76 2.64 -9.70
CA PRO A 32 -15.92 1.89 -8.77
C PRO A 32 -16.18 2.24 -7.30
N LEU A 33 -16.76 3.42 -7.03
CA LEU A 33 -17.17 3.89 -5.71
C LEU A 33 -18.66 4.29 -5.74
N GLY A 34 -19.32 4.19 -4.58
CA GLY A 34 -20.67 4.75 -4.41
C GLY A 34 -20.67 6.29 -4.58
N PRO A 35 -21.83 6.89 -4.91
CA PRO A 35 -21.94 8.31 -5.23
C PRO A 35 -21.49 9.25 -4.10
N ASP A 36 -21.61 8.82 -2.84
CA ASP A 36 -21.21 9.58 -1.64
C ASP A 36 -20.06 8.89 -0.86
N MET A 37 -19.20 8.17 -1.59
CA MET A 37 -18.05 7.49 -1.00
C MET A 37 -16.75 8.15 -1.45
N ALA A 38 -15.76 8.15 -0.56
CA ALA A 38 -14.35 8.43 -0.83
C ALA A 38 -13.51 7.17 -0.57
N GLN A 39 -12.24 7.19 -0.95
CA GLN A 39 -11.32 6.08 -0.71
C GLN A 39 -10.08 6.52 0.05
N ILE A 40 -9.74 5.81 1.11
CA ILE A 40 -8.46 5.92 1.80
C ILE A 40 -7.58 4.75 1.39
N LYS A 41 -6.38 5.04 0.88
CA LYS A 41 -5.36 4.07 0.54
C LYS A 41 -4.27 4.12 1.58
N VAL A 42 -4.07 3.03 2.30
CA VAL A 42 -2.94 2.87 3.22
C VAL A 42 -1.87 2.09 2.49
N SER A 43 -0.74 2.74 2.19
CA SER A 43 0.33 2.11 1.46
C SER A 43 1.69 2.57 1.95
N PHE A 44 2.63 1.65 2.10
CA PHE A 44 4.02 2.02 2.33
C PHE A 44 4.97 1.00 1.71
N MET A 45 6.17 1.44 1.40
CA MET A 45 7.35 0.61 1.14
C MET A 45 8.48 1.17 1.97
N HIS A 46 8.81 0.50 3.08
CA HIS A 46 9.77 1.01 4.05
C HIS A 46 10.72 -0.08 4.53
N HIS A 47 12.00 0.28 4.68
CA HIS A 47 12.98 -0.59 5.32
C HIS A 47 12.96 -0.33 6.81
N GLY A 48 12.58 -1.35 7.58
CA GLY A 48 12.65 -1.27 9.05
C GLY A 48 14.07 -0.96 9.56
N ALA A 49 14.16 -0.57 10.82
CA ALA A 49 15.42 -0.48 11.52
C ALA A 49 16.16 -1.83 11.48
N ARG A 50 17.48 -1.82 11.65
CA ARG A 50 18.22 -3.09 11.79
C ARG A 50 17.85 -3.73 13.12
N LEU A 51 17.67 -5.04 13.11
CA LEU A 51 17.27 -5.77 14.32
C LEU A 51 18.40 -5.79 15.37
N ALA A 52 19.65 -5.86 14.92
CA ALA A 52 20.83 -5.82 15.76
C ALA A 52 21.73 -4.62 15.41
N ASP A 53 22.20 -3.94 16.45
CA ASP A 53 23.23 -2.89 16.33
C ASP A 53 24.54 -3.48 15.78
N CYS A 54 25.29 -2.66 15.07
CA CYS A 54 26.62 -3.04 14.61
C CYS A 54 27.54 -3.22 15.83
N ARG A 55 28.17 -4.39 15.94
CA ARG A 55 29.13 -4.70 17.02
C ARG A 55 30.53 -4.96 16.46
N PRO A 56 31.61 -4.71 17.22
CA PRO A 56 32.93 -5.15 16.81
C PRO A 56 33.00 -6.68 16.70
N TYR A 57 33.91 -7.17 15.85
CA TYR A 57 34.23 -8.59 15.77
C TYR A 57 34.96 -9.04 17.04
N THR A 58 34.68 -10.27 17.50
CA THR A 58 35.50 -10.88 18.55
C THR A 58 36.86 -11.32 17.99
N ALA A 59 37.87 -11.49 18.84
CA ALA A 59 39.20 -11.93 18.40
C ALA A 59 39.17 -13.28 17.68
N GLU A 60 38.30 -14.19 18.12
CA GLU A 60 38.08 -15.52 17.51
C GLU A 60 37.41 -15.42 16.13
N GLU A 61 36.44 -14.52 15.96
CA GLU A 61 35.81 -14.24 14.66
C GLU A 61 36.83 -13.63 13.69
N LEU A 62 37.64 -12.67 14.17
CA LEU A 62 38.68 -12.00 13.38
C LEU A 62 39.80 -12.96 12.92
N ALA A 63 40.15 -13.93 13.78
CA ALA A 63 41.14 -14.96 13.45
C ALA A 63 40.68 -15.89 12.32
N LYS A 64 39.37 -16.13 12.21
CA LYS A 64 38.76 -16.90 11.09
C LYS A 64 38.65 -16.10 9.80
N LEU A 65 38.73 -14.77 9.87
CA LEU A 65 38.66 -13.88 8.71
C LEU A 65 40.05 -13.71 8.06
N ALA A 66 40.09 -13.84 6.75
CA ALA A 66 41.26 -13.51 5.94
C ALA A 66 41.66 -12.03 6.16
N PRO A 67 42.96 -11.67 6.10
CA PRO A 67 43.43 -10.32 6.42
C PRO A 67 42.73 -9.20 5.63
N ASN A 68 42.35 -9.46 4.37
CA ASN A 68 41.65 -8.52 3.49
C ASN A 68 40.14 -8.40 3.74
N MET A 69 39.56 -9.29 4.55
CA MET A 69 38.13 -9.36 4.86
C MET A 69 37.79 -8.87 6.27
N ARG A 70 38.79 -8.44 7.04
CA ARG A 70 38.64 -7.92 8.41
C ARG A 70 38.07 -6.49 8.36
N GLY A 71 36.74 -6.38 8.30
CA GLY A 71 36.02 -5.10 8.41
C GLY A 71 36.00 -4.56 9.84
N ALA A 72 35.64 -3.28 9.99
CA ALA A 72 35.64 -2.58 11.29
C ALA A 72 34.58 -3.10 12.28
N ALA A 73 33.41 -3.53 11.79
CA ALA A 73 32.31 -4.01 12.63
C ALA A 73 31.42 -5.03 11.89
N LYS A 74 30.83 -5.95 12.64
CA LYS A 74 29.79 -6.88 12.19
C LYS A 74 28.43 -6.19 12.29
N CYS A 75 27.82 -5.93 11.15
CA CYS A 75 26.46 -5.42 11.06
C CYS A 75 25.55 -6.51 10.47
N GLU A 76 24.56 -6.95 11.23
CA GLU A 76 23.57 -7.90 10.71
C GLU A 76 22.64 -7.18 9.73
N ARG A 77 22.24 -7.91 8.68
CA ARG A 77 21.44 -7.37 7.59
C ARG A 77 19.94 -7.45 7.86
N GLU A 78 19.53 -8.32 8.78
CA GLU A 78 18.12 -8.57 9.12
C GLU A 78 17.45 -7.29 9.64
N ARG A 79 16.24 -7.05 9.14
CA ARG A 79 15.46 -5.85 9.39
C ARG A 79 14.30 -6.15 10.34
N SER A 80 13.93 -5.15 11.11
CA SER A 80 12.72 -5.16 11.91
C SER A 80 11.48 -5.17 11.01
N PRO A 81 10.47 -6.02 11.30
CA PRO A 81 9.12 -5.87 10.78
C PRO A 81 8.55 -4.49 11.06
N VAL A 82 7.76 -3.98 10.12
CA VAL A 82 7.11 -2.68 10.22
C VAL A 82 5.64 -2.89 10.58
N SER A 83 5.16 -2.26 11.65
CA SER A 83 3.75 -2.28 12.03
C SER A 83 3.08 -0.94 11.80
N ILE A 84 1.87 -0.98 11.25
CA ILE A 84 1.02 0.18 11.08
C ILE A 84 -0.37 -0.09 11.68
N GLU A 85 -0.87 0.91 12.40
CA GLU A 85 -2.24 0.96 12.88
C GLU A 85 -2.88 2.26 12.39
N VAL A 86 -4.09 2.15 11.86
CA VAL A 86 -4.89 3.30 11.39
C VAL A 86 -6.25 3.24 12.06
N ASP A 87 -6.56 4.30 12.77
CA ASP A 87 -7.83 4.54 13.42
C ASP A 87 -8.57 5.63 12.64
N LEU A 88 -9.82 5.34 12.27
CA LEU A 88 -10.73 6.24 11.57
C LEU A 88 -11.93 6.51 12.47
N ASP A 89 -12.16 7.77 12.80
CA ASP A 89 -13.26 8.23 13.66
C ASP A 89 -13.29 7.49 15.02
N GLY A 90 -12.10 7.22 15.57
CA GLY A 90 -11.92 6.50 16.83
C GLY A 90 -12.06 4.97 16.72
N ARG A 91 -12.29 4.41 15.53
CA ARG A 91 -12.35 2.97 15.29
C ARG A 91 -11.13 2.49 14.51
N GLN A 92 -10.44 1.47 15.02
CA GLN A 92 -9.34 0.84 14.30
C GLN A 92 -9.84 0.16 13.01
N VAL A 93 -9.34 0.63 11.87
CA VAL A 93 -9.69 0.11 10.53
C VAL A 93 -8.54 -0.68 9.90
N VAL A 94 -7.30 -0.40 10.31
CA VAL A 94 -6.12 -1.18 9.89
C VAL A 94 -5.27 -1.47 11.11
N SER A 95 -4.86 -2.73 11.25
CA SER A 95 -3.78 -3.17 12.13
C SER A 95 -3.02 -4.26 11.41
N HIS A 96 -1.76 -3.98 11.07
CA HIS A 96 -0.96 -4.90 10.27
C HIS A 96 0.53 -4.82 10.60
N VAL A 97 1.19 -5.97 10.55
CA VAL A 97 2.64 -6.11 10.68
C VAL A 97 3.19 -6.72 9.40
N SER A 98 4.02 -5.95 8.68
CA SER A 98 4.68 -6.36 7.45
C SER A 98 6.10 -6.83 7.75
N ALA A 99 6.35 -8.12 7.55
CA ALA A 99 7.69 -8.70 7.63
C ALA A 99 8.60 -8.20 6.49
N PRO A 100 9.93 -8.09 6.71
CA PRO A 100 10.83 -7.67 5.66
C PRO A 100 10.93 -8.74 4.56
N SER A 101 11.02 -8.29 3.32
CA SER A 101 11.17 -9.18 2.16
C SER A 101 12.60 -9.74 2.02
N GLY A 102 12.76 -10.70 1.11
CA GLY A 102 14.05 -11.30 0.76
C GLY A 102 14.41 -12.53 1.61
N LEU A 103 15.26 -13.40 1.05
CA LEU A 103 15.69 -14.65 1.69
C LEU A 103 16.44 -14.38 3.01
N SER A 104 17.16 -13.27 3.09
CA SER A 104 17.90 -12.82 4.27
C SER A 104 17.14 -11.81 5.13
N ARG A 105 15.85 -11.57 4.84
CA ARG A 105 14.99 -10.61 5.58
C ARG A 105 15.60 -9.21 5.71
N ASP A 106 16.28 -8.77 4.66
CA ASP A 106 16.96 -7.48 4.58
C ASP A 106 16.28 -6.49 3.60
N GLY A 107 15.20 -6.93 2.96
CA GLY A 107 14.40 -6.13 2.03
C GLY A 107 13.42 -5.19 2.71
N ALA A 108 12.62 -4.51 1.88
CA ALA A 108 11.57 -3.60 2.37
C ALA A 108 10.35 -4.38 2.85
N SER A 109 9.69 -3.84 3.88
CA SER A 109 8.34 -4.20 4.27
C SER A 109 7.35 -3.36 3.48
N THR A 110 6.27 -3.98 3.00
CA THR A 110 5.25 -3.29 2.21
C THR A 110 3.85 -3.56 2.73
N LEU A 111 2.95 -2.61 2.51
CA LEU A 111 1.51 -2.78 2.68
C LEU A 111 0.80 -2.01 1.58
N TYR A 112 -0.32 -2.54 1.11
CA TYR A 112 -1.29 -1.80 0.33
C TYR A 112 -2.70 -2.25 0.73
N ARG A 113 -3.51 -1.31 1.21
CA ARG A 113 -4.90 -1.55 1.59
C ARG A 113 -5.78 -0.39 1.14
N ARG A 114 -6.97 -0.72 0.62
CA ARG A 114 -8.00 0.24 0.24
C ARG A 114 -9.15 0.17 1.23
N LEU A 115 -9.65 1.32 1.62
CA LEU A 115 -10.80 1.48 2.50
C LEU A 115 -11.76 2.44 1.81
N ASP A 116 -12.97 1.97 1.52
CA ASP A 116 -14.02 2.85 1.04
C ASP A 116 -14.73 3.43 2.27
N VAL A 117 -14.81 4.75 2.34
CA VAL A 117 -15.38 5.50 3.47
C VAL A 117 -16.44 6.46 2.95
N PRO A 118 -17.42 6.87 3.76
CA PRO A 118 -18.33 7.95 3.38
C PRO A 118 -17.54 9.21 2.99
N ALA A 119 -18.09 10.04 2.09
CA ALA A 119 -17.57 11.38 1.91
C ALA A 119 -17.94 12.25 3.13
N GLY A 120 -17.07 13.19 3.50
CA GLY A 120 -17.27 14.06 4.66
C GLY A 120 -16.02 14.23 5.51
N GLU A 121 -16.22 14.74 6.72
CA GLU A 121 -15.16 14.94 7.69
C GLU A 121 -14.80 13.62 8.39
N HIS A 122 -13.51 13.31 8.45
CA HIS A 122 -12.97 12.14 9.13
C HIS A 122 -11.77 12.51 10.00
N ARG A 123 -11.72 11.93 11.20
CA ARG A 123 -10.56 11.99 12.07
C ARG A 123 -9.70 10.76 11.85
N ILE A 124 -8.47 10.96 11.41
CA ILE A 124 -7.51 9.90 11.11
C ILE A 124 -6.39 9.96 12.14
N ALA A 125 -6.12 8.83 12.79
CA ALA A 125 -4.92 8.65 13.61
C ALA A 125 -4.12 7.47 13.07
N VAL A 126 -2.85 7.71 12.79
CA VAL A 126 -1.91 6.71 12.24
C VAL A 126 -0.79 6.51 13.23
N ARG A 127 -0.49 5.25 13.53
CA ARG A 127 0.63 4.85 14.38
C ARG A 127 1.52 3.92 13.57
N PHE A 128 2.77 4.30 13.42
CA PHE A 128 3.75 3.60 12.60
C PHE A 128 4.98 3.26 13.45
N ARG A 129 5.42 2.00 13.38
CA ARG A 129 6.62 1.52 14.08
C ARG A 129 7.44 0.68 13.13
N ASP A 130 8.69 1.06 12.95
CA ASP A 130 9.65 0.39 12.06
C ASP A 130 10.84 -0.23 12.81
N ASP A 131 10.88 -0.07 14.13
CA ASP A 131 11.82 -0.73 15.03
C ASP A 131 11.07 -1.54 16.09
N GLN A 132 11.31 -2.85 16.14
CA GLN A 132 10.77 -3.73 17.18
C GLN A 132 11.58 -3.70 18.49
N SER A 133 12.76 -3.06 18.52
CA SER A 133 13.51 -2.90 19.76
C SER A 133 12.69 -2.11 20.78
N ALA A 134 12.88 -2.39 22.08
CA ALA A 134 12.20 -1.65 23.14
C ALA A 134 12.53 -0.14 23.16
N ARG A 135 13.50 0.31 22.34
CA ARG A 135 13.88 1.71 22.16
C ARG A 135 13.24 2.36 20.92
N GLY A 136 12.54 1.58 20.09
CA GLY A 136 11.91 2.04 18.87
C GLY A 136 10.80 3.05 19.14
N ALA A 137 10.95 4.27 18.62
CA ALA A 137 9.91 5.28 18.72
C ALA A 137 8.72 4.92 17.82
N VAL A 138 7.50 5.01 18.36
CA VAL A 138 6.29 4.96 17.54
C VAL A 138 6.05 6.34 16.97
N GLN A 139 6.09 6.45 15.65
CA GLN A 139 5.68 7.67 14.97
C GLN A 139 4.17 7.74 14.94
N GLN A 140 3.62 8.90 15.26
CA GLN A 140 2.19 9.11 15.32
C GLN A 140 1.83 10.36 14.52
N HIS A 141 0.73 10.28 13.79
CA HIS A 141 0.17 11.42 13.09
C HIS A 141 -1.34 11.40 13.25
N GLU A 142 -1.91 12.54 13.60
CA GLU A 142 -3.35 12.71 13.76
C GLU A 142 -3.80 13.95 13.00
N ALA A 143 -4.83 13.79 12.18
CA ALA A 143 -5.39 14.86 11.37
C ALA A 143 -6.89 14.69 11.19
N VAL A 144 -7.58 15.81 11.06
CA VAL A 144 -8.96 15.86 10.57
C VAL A 144 -8.91 16.25 9.11
N VAL A 145 -9.54 15.45 8.25
CA VAL A 145 -9.58 15.65 6.80
C VAL A 145 -11.02 15.68 6.33
N THR A 146 -11.31 16.50 5.32
CA THR A 146 -12.62 16.50 4.65
C THR A 146 -12.45 15.88 3.27
N LEU A 147 -13.10 14.73 3.05
CA LEU A 147 -13.05 13.99 1.80
C LEU A 147 -14.28 14.32 0.95
N ALA A 148 -14.05 14.82 -0.26
CA ALA A 148 -15.09 14.98 -1.27
C ALA A 148 -15.51 13.61 -1.86
N PRO A 149 -16.71 13.50 -2.43
CA PRO A 149 -17.11 12.29 -3.16
C PRO A 149 -16.11 11.90 -4.25
N ALA A 150 -15.83 10.61 -4.35
CA ALA A 150 -14.82 10.00 -5.22
C ALA A 150 -13.37 10.50 -5.00
N GLN A 151 -13.10 11.27 -3.94
CA GLN A 151 -11.73 11.65 -3.58
C GLN A 151 -10.96 10.44 -3.07
N VAL A 152 -9.67 10.40 -3.43
CA VAL A 152 -8.74 9.41 -2.91
C VAL A 152 -7.73 10.12 -2.02
N LEU A 153 -7.65 9.69 -0.76
CA LEU A 153 -6.61 10.07 0.17
C LEU A 153 -5.62 8.91 0.29
N VAL A 154 -4.32 9.22 0.31
CA VAL A 154 -3.25 8.25 0.51
C VAL A 154 -2.58 8.52 1.85
N ILE A 155 -2.58 7.51 2.72
CA ILE A 155 -1.76 7.44 3.93
C ILE A 155 -0.49 6.67 3.55
N ASP A 156 0.63 7.39 3.54
CA ASP A 156 1.95 6.86 3.19
C ASP A 156 2.97 7.12 4.31
N PHE A 157 4.12 6.45 4.23
CA PHE A 157 5.28 6.70 5.08
C PHE A 157 6.47 7.10 4.22
N ASN A 158 6.97 8.32 4.43
CA ASN A 158 8.12 8.86 3.74
C ASN A 158 9.09 9.49 4.75
N ALA A 159 10.22 8.81 5.00
CA ALA A 159 11.24 9.28 5.94
C ALA A 159 11.84 10.63 5.54
N ASP A 160 11.97 10.93 4.25
CA ASP A 160 12.52 12.20 3.75
C ASP A 160 11.56 13.38 3.99
N LYS A 161 10.25 13.11 4.04
CA LYS A 161 9.20 14.09 4.36
C LYS A 161 8.88 14.18 5.86
N GLY A 162 9.65 13.50 6.71
CA GLY A 162 9.45 13.54 8.16
C GLY A 162 8.48 12.51 8.71
N GLY A 163 8.16 11.45 7.96
CA GLY A 163 7.42 10.28 8.46
C GLY A 163 6.07 10.06 7.76
N ILE A 164 5.00 9.99 8.53
CA ILE A 164 3.65 9.70 8.03
C ILE A 164 3.12 10.90 7.22
N VAL A 165 2.61 10.65 6.02
CA VAL A 165 2.08 11.67 5.10
C VAL A 165 0.66 11.33 4.70
N LEU A 166 -0.21 12.34 4.67
CA LEU A 166 -1.58 12.27 4.16
C LEU A 166 -1.68 13.18 2.94
N GLN A 167 -1.97 12.61 1.76
CA GLN A 167 -1.98 13.34 0.48
C GLN A 167 -3.09 12.89 -0.47
#